data_AF-A0A7J2REA1-F1
#
_entry.id   AF-A0A7J2REA1-F1
#
_cell.length_a   1.000
_cell.length_b   1.000
_cell.length_c   1.000
_cell.angle_alpha   90.00
_cell.angle_beta   90.00
_cell.angle_gamma   90.00
#
_symmetry.space_group_name_H-M   'P 1'
#
loop_
_entity.id
_entity.type
_entity.pdbx_description
1 polymer ?
#
loop_
_entity_poly.entity_id
_entity_poly.type
_entity_poly.pdbx_seq_one_letter_code
_entity_poly.pdbx_strand_id
1 'polypeptide(L)'
;LKERVKELGCLYEISRIAELPNISINDLLKETLKIIPPGWQFPEITHARIIYDGAEFKTDNFKATKWKLSRLIKINSSLLNLEVYYLENKKFLKEEKHLIDDVAVRLKYIIEQKESKEEISIRDKITKVFRRFTDDRVYNEVLNIVQEVLGSEMGYFGYINEEGDLVTPSLTREIYWEKCKVPDKNIIFLRKDWRGIWGKSLLDKTTIISKGPFNFPKGHIALSNVMCVPILYQDNVIGQIIVGNKATDYNNRDKRFLENIANKISPILQARLERDQKEKERQRLARELKESMREREKIQEELDYIDKQILRELNEDGKKGLQKFELATSNVMSHTGIKNRIKKLTDSNILKIQGNVNVKKLNYRLAFLLLELRRFEDLKKFIDYYTKCKRVFFVLCVAGKYHLLLGIVAKSFEIINNFVSFCCLINDEDVAKSELIFGSNLELPEYLPINLFGNKTRDFNCERICKDCDYFKQGLCEGCEKN
;
A
#
# COMPACT_ATOMS: atom_id res chain seq x y z
N LEU A 1 15.99 -52.29 -37.60
CA LEU A 1 16.74 -52.31 -36.32
C LEU A 1 17.83 -51.22 -36.25
N LYS A 2 18.78 -51.15 -37.20
CA LYS A 2 19.92 -50.20 -37.14
C LYS A 2 19.52 -48.72 -37.00
N GLU A 3 18.56 -48.23 -37.78
CA GLU A 3 18.11 -46.82 -37.70
C GLU A 3 17.37 -46.51 -36.38
N ARG A 4 16.65 -47.48 -35.81
CA ARG A 4 15.99 -47.31 -34.50
C ARG A 4 16.99 -47.18 -33.35
N VAL A 5 18.14 -47.85 -33.44
CA VAL A 5 19.24 -47.72 -32.46
C VAL A 5 19.86 -46.32 -32.53
N LYS A 6 20.08 -45.79 -33.74
CA LYS A 6 20.58 -44.42 -33.93
C LYS A 6 19.62 -43.37 -33.37
N GLU A 7 18.32 -43.52 -33.65
CA GLU A 7 17.27 -42.63 -33.16
C GLU A 7 17.23 -42.60 -31.62
N LEU A 8 17.18 -43.77 -30.98
CA LEU A 8 17.20 -43.88 -29.52
C LEU A 8 18.50 -43.35 -28.91
N GLY A 9 19.64 -43.60 -29.55
CA GLY A 9 20.93 -43.05 -29.13
C GLY A 9 20.95 -41.53 -29.15
N CYS A 10 20.43 -40.92 -30.23
CA CYS A 10 20.33 -39.47 -30.36
C CYS A 10 19.48 -38.84 -29.22
N LEU A 11 18.28 -39.37 -29.00
CA LEU A 11 17.37 -38.85 -27.96
C LEU A 11 17.91 -39.08 -26.53
N TYR A 12 18.59 -40.21 -26.31
CA TYR A 12 19.25 -40.51 -25.04
C TYR A 12 20.39 -39.51 -24.75
N GLU A 13 21.26 -39.26 -25.72
CA GLU A 13 22.39 -38.34 -25.55
C GLU A 13 21.93 -36.90 -25.28
N ILE A 14 20.86 -36.42 -25.94
CA ILE A 14 20.26 -35.11 -25.64
C ILE A 14 19.78 -35.06 -24.17
N SER A 15 19.17 -36.13 -23.69
CA SER A 15 18.68 -36.23 -22.31
C SER A 15 19.85 -36.22 -21.32
N ARG A 16 20.92 -36.98 -21.61
CA ARG A 16 22.14 -37.03 -20.79
C ARG A 16 22.83 -35.67 -20.70
N ILE A 17 22.92 -34.94 -21.81
CA ILE A 17 23.48 -33.58 -21.83
C ILE A 17 22.62 -32.63 -21.01
N ALA A 18 21.29 -32.73 -21.10
CA ALA A 18 20.38 -31.88 -20.34
C ALA A 18 20.53 -32.04 -18.81
N GLU A 19 20.98 -33.20 -18.37
CA GLU A 19 21.26 -33.52 -16.96
C GLU A 19 22.63 -33.01 -16.48
N LEU A 20 23.49 -32.51 -17.37
CA LEU A 20 24.77 -31.93 -16.96
C LEU A 20 24.56 -30.73 -16.02
N PRO A 21 25.30 -30.65 -14.90
CA PRO A 21 25.17 -29.55 -13.95
C PRO A 21 25.45 -28.21 -14.63
N ASN A 22 24.59 -27.22 -14.37
CA ASN A 22 24.74 -25.83 -14.83
C ASN A 22 24.88 -25.62 -16.36
N ILE A 23 24.52 -26.60 -17.19
CA ILE A 23 24.55 -26.40 -18.64
C ILE A 23 23.57 -25.30 -19.06
N SER A 24 24.07 -24.28 -19.76
CA SER A 24 23.23 -23.19 -20.28
C SER A 24 22.35 -23.69 -21.44
N ILE A 25 21.27 -22.98 -21.76
CA ILE A 25 20.46 -23.32 -22.95
C ILE A 25 21.32 -23.25 -24.22
N ASN A 26 22.20 -22.26 -24.32
CA ASN A 26 23.09 -22.10 -25.48
C ASN A 26 24.05 -23.28 -25.63
N ASP A 27 24.64 -23.77 -24.54
CA ASP A 27 25.54 -24.91 -24.57
C ASP A 27 24.79 -26.22 -24.84
N LEU A 28 23.59 -26.39 -24.29
CA LEU A 28 22.69 -27.50 -24.64
C LEU A 28 22.42 -27.55 -26.15
N LEU A 29 22.12 -26.40 -26.78
CA LEU A 29 21.86 -26.32 -28.21
C LEU A 29 23.12 -26.63 -29.04
N LYS A 30 24.30 -26.13 -28.62
CA LYS A 30 25.59 -26.45 -29.26
C LYS A 30 25.95 -27.93 -29.16
N GLU A 31 25.79 -28.55 -28.00
CA GLU A 31 26.07 -29.97 -27.83
C GLU A 31 25.06 -30.84 -28.59
N THR A 32 23.79 -30.41 -28.67
CA THR A 32 22.77 -31.10 -29.47
C THR A 32 23.15 -31.13 -30.96
N LEU A 33 23.75 -30.05 -31.49
CA LEU A 33 24.21 -30.01 -32.88
C LEU A 33 25.28 -31.06 -33.19
N LYS A 34 26.09 -31.47 -32.22
CA LYS A 34 27.10 -32.54 -32.40
C LYS A 34 26.47 -33.94 -32.47
N ILE A 35 25.27 -34.12 -31.91
CA ILE A 35 24.56 -35.40 -31.86
C ILE A 35 23.70 -35.64 -33.10
N ILE A 36 23.27 -34.56 -33.76
CA ILE A 36 22.40 -34.67 -34.94
C ILE A 36 23.08 -35.46 -36.08
N PRO A 37 24.32 -35.17 -36.53
CA PRO A 37 24.92 -35.90 -37.65
C PRO A 37 24.99 -37.42 -37.43
N PRO A 38 25.49 -37.95 -36.29
CA PRO A 38 25.49 -39.39 -36.02
C PRO A 38 24.11 -40.05 -36.00
N GLY A 39 23.06 -39.29 -35.69
CA GLY A 39 21.67 -39.78 -35.65
C GLY A 39 21.04 -40.00 -37.04
N TRP A 40 21.64 -39.46 -38.10
CA TRP A 40 21.12 -39.52 -39.47
C TRP A 40 21.73 -40.68 -40.28
N GLN A 41 21.17 -40.96 -41.45
CA GLN A 41 21.60 -42.04 -42.33
C GLN A 41 23.03 -41.82 -42.83
N PHE A 42 23.37 -40.58 -43.18
CA PHE A 42 24.68 -40.20 -43.73
C PHE A 42 25.40 -39.14 -42.88
N PRO A 43 25.99 -39.51 -41.73
CA PRO A 43 26.60 -38.56 -40.78
C PRO A 43 27.63 -37.60 -41.41
N GLU A 44 28.50 -38.11 -42.29
CA GLU A 44 29.61 -37.36 -42.90
C GLU A 44 29.16 -36.17 -43.78
N ILE A 45 27.92 -36.21 -44.26
CA ILE A 45 27.34 -35.15 -45.11
C ILE A 45 26.18 -34.44 -44.43
N THR A 46 25.88 -34.75 -43.16
CA THR A 46 24.80 -34.12 -42.39
C THR A 46 25.30 -32.86 -41.72
N HIS A 47 24.65 -31.74 -41.99
CA HIS A 47 24.87 -30.48 -41.28
C HIS A 47 23.58 -30.03 -40.62
N ALA A 48 23.68 -29.45 -39.42
CA ALA A 48 22.52 -28.95 -38.70
C ALA A 48 22.70 -27.49 -38.29
N ARG A 49 21.56 -26.81 -38.18
CA ARG A 49 21.42 -25.45 -37.68
C ARG A 49 20.23 -25.36 -36.73
N ILE A 50 20.41 -24.69 -35.61
CA ILE A 50 19.33 -24.31 -34.69
C ILE A 50 19.28 -22.80 -34.59
N ILE A 51 18.09 -22.22 -34.76
CA ILE A 51 17.83 -20.81 -34.50
C ILE A 51 16.88 -20.73 -33.30
N TYR A 52 17.31 -20.07 -32.23
CA TYR A 52 16.52 -19.89 -31.03
C TYR A 52 16.84 -18.56 -30.36
N ASP A 53 15.80 -17.81 -29.97
CA ASP A 53 15.90 -16.52 -29.27
C ASP A 53 16.83 -15.50 -29.96
N GLY A 54 16.79 -15.45 -31.30
CA GLY A 54 17.62 -14.55 -32.12
C GLY A 54 19.07 -15.00 -32.29
N ALA A 55 19.51 -16.05 -31.59
CA ALA A 55 20.82 -16.66 -31.77
C ALA A 55 20.77 -17.79 -32.81
N GLU A 56 21.83 -17.90 -33.60
CA GLU A 56 22.03 -18.94 -34.61
C GLU A 56 23.18 -19.86 -34.19
N PHE A 57 22.91 -21.16 -34.09
CA PHE A 57 23.86 -22.20 -33.74
C PHE A 57 24.03 -23.15 -34.92
N LYS A 58 25.27 -23.55 -35.22
CA LYS A 58 25.61 -24.36 -36.40
C LYS A 58 26.58 -25.47 -36.04
N THR A 59 26.50 -26.55 -36.80
CA THR A 59 27.53 -27.59 -36.88
C THR A 59 28.82 -27.01 -37.48
N ASP A 60 29.96 -27.65 -37.18
CA ASP A 60 31.25 -27.29 -37.79
C ASP A 60 31.18 -27.44 -39.32
N ASN A 61 31.84 -26.55 -40.05
CA ASN A 61 31.84 -26.51 -41.53
C ASN A 61 30.44 -26.40 -42.19
N PHE A 62 29.45 -25.86 -41.48
CA PHE A 62 28.07 -25.70 -41.96
C PHE A 62 27.94 -25.14 -43.39
N LYS A 63 27.22 -25.89 -44.23
CA LYS A 63 26.76 -25.43 -45.55
C LYS A 63 25.27 -25.67 -45.70
N ALA A 64 24.54 -24.60 -46.00
CA ALA A 64 23.13 -24.69 -46.34
C ALA A 64 22.97 -25.21 -47.78
N THR A 65 22.08 -26.17 -47.98
CA THR A 65 21.74 -26.73 -49.30
C THR A 65 20.22 -26.75 -49.49
N LYS A 66 19.75 -27.08 -50.70
CA LYS A 66 18.32 -27.29 -50.97
C LYS A 66 17.78 -28.59 -50.37
N TRP A 67 18.65 -29.52 -49.97
CA TRP A 67 18.27 -30.82 -49.42
C TRP A 67 18.17 -30.71 -47.90
N LYS A 68 17.01 -30.24 -47.41
CA LYS A 68 16.82 -29.95 -45.99
C LYS A 68 15.54 -30.56 -45.39
N LEU A 69 15.62 -30.88 -44.10
CA LEU A 69 14.49 -31.00 -43.19
C LEU A 69 14.48 -29.78 -42.27
N SER A 70 13.29 -29.30 -41.92
CA SER A 70 13.13 -28.19 -40.99
C SER A 70 11.95 -28.43 -40.08
N ARG A 71 12.13 -28.12 -38.80
CA ARG A 71 11.08 -28.17 -37.79
C ARG A 71 11.05 -26.88 -37.00
N LEU A 72 9.94 -26.16 -37.10
CA LEU A 72 9.64 -24.99 -36.29
C LEU A 72 8.75 -25.41 -35.12
N ILE A 73 9.15 -25.08 -33.89
CA ILE A 73 8.36 -25.35 -32.69
C ILE A 73 8.34 -24.12 -31.78
N LYS A 74 7.17 -23.87 -31.18
CA LYS A 74 7.00 -22.82 -30.17
C LYS A 74 7.39 -23.36 -28.79
N ILE A 75 8.31 -22.66 -28.14
CA ILE A 75 8.78 -22.88 -26.78
C ILE A 75 8.40 -21.64 -25.98
N ASN A 76 7.40 -21.73 -25.10
CA ASN A 76 6.84 -20.57 -24.40
C ASN A 76 6.52 -19.38 -25.34
N SER A 77 7.34 -18.32 -25.30
CA SER A 77 7.22 -17.10 -26.12
C SER A 77 8.08 -17.09 -27.37
N SER A 78 9.05 -18.00 -27.46
CA SER A 78 10.09 -18.02 -28.49
C SER A 78 9.85 -19.14 -29.50
N LEU A 79 10.37 -18.97 -30.71
CA LEU A 79 10.36 -20.00 -31.75
C LEU A 79 11.74 -20.64 -31.84
N LEU A 80 11.78 -21.97 -31.81
CA LEU A 80 12.97 -22.75 -32.15
C LEU A 80 12.78 -23.31 -33.55
N ASN A 81 13.70 -22.99 -34.45
CA ASN A 81 13.78 -23.57 -35.78
C ASN A 81 15.00 -24.51 -35.84
N LEU A 82 14.74 -25.81 -35.94
CA LEU A 82 15.76 -26.83 -36.14
C LEU A 82 15.79 -27.22 -37.62
N GLU A 83 16.96 -27.14 -38.24
CA GLU A 83 17.17 -27.47 -39.64
C GLU A 83 18.31 -28.47 -39.78
N VAL A 84 18.10 -29.48 -40.63
CA VAL A 84 19.10 -30.52 -40.95
C VAL A 84 19.24 -30.62 -42.46
N TYR A 85 20.48 -30.64 -42.94
CA TYR A 85 20.87 -30.56 -44.33
C TYR A 85 21.71 -31.77 -44.72
N TYR A 86 21.54 -32.25 -45.95
CA TYR A 86 22.54 -33.08 -46.61
C TYR A 86 23.39 -32.25 -47.57
N LEU A 87 24.67 -32.57 -47.73
CA LEU A 87 25.56 -31.93 -48.73
C LEU A 87 25.39 -32.47 -50.15
N GLU A 88 24.65 -33.56 -50.30
CA GLU A 88 24.39 -34.23 -51.57
C GLU A 88 22.89 -34.48 -51.77
N ASN A 89 22.50 -34.81 -53.00
CA ASN A 89 21.14 -35.17 -53.34
C ASN A 89 20.77 -36.56 -52.81
N LYS A 90 20.56 -36.67 -51.49
CA LYS A 90 20.10 -37.89 -50.81
C LYS A 90 18.68 -37.69 -50.27
N LYS A 91 17.91 -38.76 -50.27
CA LYS A 91 16.53 -38.76 -49.77
C LYS A 91 16.53 -39.03 -48.28
N PHE A 92 15.86 -38.16 -47.50
CA PHE A 92 15.62 -38.42 -46.08
C PHE A 92 14.64 -39.58 -45.87
N LEU A 93 14.94 -40.44 -44.90
CA LEU A 93 14.12 -41.55 -44.46
C LEU A 93 12.88 -41.07 -43.68
N LYS A 94 11.88 -41.95 -43.52
CA LYS A 94 10.69 -41.63 -42.72
C LYS A 94 11.07 -41.46 -41.25
N GLU A 95 11.99 -42.29 -40.78
CA GLU A 95 12.56 -42.29 -39.44
C GLU A 95 13.28 -40.97 -39.13
N GLU A 96 14.00 -40.39 -40.08
CA GLU A 96 14.69 -39.10 -39.91
C GLU A 96 13.72 -37.92 -39.80
N LYS A 97 12.59 -38.00 -40.51
CA LYS A 97 11.50 -37.02 -40.39
C LYS A 97 10.83 -37.10 -39.01
N HIS A 98 10.71 -38.30 -38.44
CA HIS A 98 10.23 -38.47 -37.08
C HIS A 98 11.29 -38.00 -36.06
N LEU A 99 12.57 -38.31 -36.29
CA LEU A 99 13.66 -37.95 -35.39
C LEU A 99 13.81 -36.42 -35.25
N ILE A 100 13.72 -35.64 -36.33
CA ILE A 100 13.78 -34.16 -36.20
C ILE A 100 12.63 -33.60 -35.37
N ASP A 101 11.42 -34.19 -35.50
CA ASP A 101 10.27 -33.81 -34.69
C ASP A 101 10.50 -34.17 -33.21
N ASP A 102 10.99 -35.37 -32.93
CA ASP A 102 11.27 -35.85 -31.57
C ASP A 102 12.38 -35.05 -30.89
N VAL A 103 13.45 -34.71 -31.62
CA VAL A 103 14.52 -33.83 -31.13
C VAL A 103 13.95 -32.44 -30.78
N ALA A 104 13.14 -31.86 -31.66
CA ALA A 104 12.54 -30.54 -31.42
C ALA A 104 11.60 -30.55 -30.20
N VAL A 105 10.79 -31.60 -30.03
CA VAL A 105 9.90 -31.78 -28.87
C VAL A 105 10.70 -32.00 -27.59
N ARG A 106 11.79 -32.77 -27.64
CA ARG A 106 12.65 -33.03 -26.49
C ARG A 106 13.35 -31.75 -26.03
N LEU A 107 13.93 -30.99 -26.96
CA LEU A 107 14.53 -29.68 -26.70
C LEU A 107 13.51 -28.72 -26.11
N LYS A 108 12.29 -28.66 -26.66
CA LYS A 108 11.20 -27.86 -26.09
C LYS A 108 11.00 -28.17 -24.61
N TYR A 109 10.79 -29.43 -24.26
CA TYR A 109 10.53 -29.81 -22.87
C TYR A 109 11.68 -29.46 -21.92
N ILE A 110 12.92 -29.71 -22.35
CA ILE A 110 14.12 -29.41 -21.55
C ILE A 110 14.26 -27.90 -21.33
N ILE A 111 14.05 -27.10 -22.38
CA ILE A 111 14.15 -25.65 -22.31
C ILE A 111 13.04 -25.08 -21.42
N GLU A 112 11.78 -25.51 -21.59
CA GLU A 112 10.66 -25.09 -20.75
C GLU A 112 10.90 -25.41 -19.27
N GLN A 113 11.48 -26.58 -18.96
CA GLN A 113 11.86 -26.93 -17.60
C GLN A 113 12.96 -26.02 -17.04
N LYS A 114 14.01 -25.74 -17.82
CA LYS A 114 15.10 -24.86 -17.37
C LYS A 114 14.60 -23.45 -17.10
N GLU A 115 13.80 -22.88 -18.00
CA GLU A 115 13.20 -21.55 -17.82
C GLU A 115 12.30 -21.50 -16.58
N SER A 116 11.47 -22.53 -16.35
CA SER A 116 10.59 -22.60 -15.19
C SER A 116 11.38 -22.65 -13.86
N LYS A 117 12.48 -23.41 -13.82
CA LYS A 117 13.36 -23.49 -12.64
C LYS A 117 14.05 -22.17 -12.36
N GLU A 118 14.50 -21.47 -13.40
CA GLU A 118 15.14 -20.16 -13.30
C GLU A 118 14.16 -19.10 -12.78
N GLU A 119 12.94 -19.05 -13.32
CA GLU A 119 11.89 -18.16 -12.82
C GLU A 119 11.58 -18.38 -11.34
N ILE A 120 11.48 -19.64 -10.91
CA ILE A 120 11.26 -20.00 -9.50
C ILE A 120 12.42 -19.50 -8.62
N SER A 121 13.66 -19.74 -9.07
CA SER A 121 14.86 -19.30 -8.33
C SER A 121 14.90 -17.78 -8.14
N ILE A 122 14.65 -17.03 -9.21
CA ILE A 122 14.66 -15.56 -9.18
C ILE A 122 13.54 -15.04 -8.27
N ARG A 123 12.35 -15.62 -8.38
CA ARG A 123 11.22 -15.28 -7.50
C ARG A 123 11.58 -15.50 -6.04
N ASP A 124 12.21 -16.62 -5.71
CA ASP A 124 12.58 -16.95 -4.33
C ASP A 124 13.66 -15.99 -3.80
N LYS A 125 14.62 -15.56 -4.65
CA LYS A 125 15.58 -14.51 -4.32
C LYS A 125 14.87 -13.19 -3.98
N ILE A 126 13.98 -12.72 -4.84
CA ILE A 126 13.22 -11.47 -4.63
C ILE A 126 12.37 -11.55 -3.36
N THR A 127 11.71 -12.68 -3.12
CA THR A 127 10.89 -12.89 -1.93
C THR A 127 11.73 -12.84 -0.65
N LYS A 128 12.95 -13.41 -0.67
CA LYS A 128 13.91 -13.30 0.44
C LYS A 128 14.33 -11.86 0.68
N VAL A 129 14.50 -11.04 -0.36
CA VAL A 129 14.82 -9.61 -0.23
C VAL A 129 13.68 -8.87 0.49
N PHE A 130 12.42 -9.06 0.08
CA PHE A 130 11.26 -8.46 0.75
C PHE A 130 11.11 -8.87 2.22
N ARG A 131 11.50 -10.12 2.55
CA ARG A 131 11.51 -10.60 3.95
C ARG A 131 12.68 -10.06 4.77
N ARG A 132 13.85 -9.85 4.14
CA ARG A 132 15.08 -9.43 4.81
C ARG A 132 15.07 -7.94 5.15
N PHE A 133 14.59 -7.11 4.23
CA PHE A 133 14.65 -5.66 4.37
C PHE A 133 13.27 -5.07 4.62
N THR A 134 13.11 -4.37 5.74
CA THR A 134 11.90 -3.64 6.10
C THR A 134 11.93 -2.17 5.71
N ASP A 135 13.07 -1.68 5.21
CA ASP A 135 13.31 -0.31 4.75
C ASP A 135 13.53 -0.23 3.22
N ASP A 136 13.80 0.97 2.72
CA ASP A 136 13.90 1.27 1.29
C ASP A 136 15.02 0.52 0.54
N ARG A 137 15.92 -0.18 1.24
CA ARG A 137 16.94 -1.03 0.58
C ARG A 137 16.31 -2.13 -0.26
N VAL A 138 15.09 -2.56 0.06
CA VAL A 138 14.35 -3.55 -0.70
C VAL A 138 14.26 -3.19 -2.19
N TYR A 139 14.08 -1.91 -2.52
CA TYR A 139 13.86 -1.49 -3.91
C TYR A 139 15.14 -1.63 -4.74
N ASN A 140 16.28 -1.24 -4.17
CA ASN A 140 17.57 -1.36 -4.84
C ASN A 140 18.01 -2.82 -4.99
N GLU A 141 17.81 -3.63 -3.95
CA GLU A 141 18.18 -5.06 -3.98
C GLU A 141 17.35 -5.84 -5.01
N VAL A 142 16.05 -5.57 -5.12
CA VAL A 142 15.21 -6.18 -6.17
C VAL A 142 15.62 -5.68 -7.56
N LEU A 143 15.94 -4.39 -7.71
CA LEU A 143 16.40 -3.83 -8.98
C LEU A 143 17.71 -4.50 -9.44
N ASN A 144 18.68 -4.69 -8.56
CA ASN A 144 19.95 -5.34 -8.86
C ASN A 144 19.76 -6.75 -9.43
N ILE A 145 18.87 -7.54 -8.82
CA ILE A 145 18.53 -8.89 -9.30
C ILE A 145 17.94 -8.82 -10.72
N VAL A 146 17.01 -7.89 -10.95
CA VAL A 146 16.38 -7.72 -12.27
C VAL A 146 17.39 -7.28 -13.33
N GLN A 147 18.28 -6.35 -12.98
CA GLN A 147 19.33 -5.84 -13.87
C GLN A 147 20.33 -6.93 -14.25
N GLU A 148 20.77 -7.75 -13.29
CA GLU A 148 21.68 -8.88 -13.52
C GLU A 148 21.07 -9.89 -14.49
N VAL A 149 19.82 -10.29 -14.26
CA VAL A 149 19.14 -11.29 -15.11
C VAL A 149 18.89 -10.76 -16.52
N LEU A 150 18.50 -9.50 -16.66
CA LEU A 150 18.19 -8.90 -17.95
C LEU A 150 19.43 -8.35 -18.69
N GLY A 151 20.61 -8.36 -18.06
CA GLY A 151 21.81 -7.73 -18.59
C GLY A 151 21.63 -6.23 -18.84
N SER A 152 20.92 -5.55 -17.94
CA SER A 152 20.58 -4.11 -18.07
C SER A 152 21.48 -3.27 -17.18
N GLU A 153 22.09 -2.22 -17.73
CA GLU A 153 23.01 -1.37 -16.96
C GLU A 153 22.31 -0.36 -16.04
N MET A 154 21.06 0.00 -16.36
CA MET A 154 20.36 1.11 -15.72
C MET A 154 18.92 0.77 -15.38
N GLY A 155 18.32 1.52 -14.46
CA GLY A 155 16.93 1.32 -14.11
C GLY A 155 16.49 2.00 -12.83
N TYR A 156 15.24 1.80 -12.47
CA TYR A 156 14.76 2.04 -11.12
C TYR A 156 13.60 1.11 -10.79
N PHE A 157 13.43 0.86 -9.49
CA PHE A 157 12.21 0.33 -8.92
C PHE A 157 11.61 1.36 -7.95
N GLY A 158 10.36 1.72 -8.20
CA GLY A 158 9.58 2.67 -7.39
C GLY A 158 8.17 2.17 -7.07
N TYR A 159 7.52 2.88 -6.16
CA TYR A 159 6.15 2.64 -5.70
C TYR A 159 5.30 3.91 -5.81
N ILE A 160 3.99 3.78 -5.82
CA ILE A 160 3.06 4.92 -5.77
C ILE A 160 2.70 5.22 -4.31
N ASN A 161 2.89 6.46 -3.86
CA ASN A 161 2.51 6.89 -2.51
C ASN A 161 0.99 7.21 -2.41
N GLU A 162 0.55 7.62 -1.22
CA GLU A 162 -0.86 7.96 -0.94
C GLU A 162 -1.36 9.17 -1.75
N GLU A 163 -0.48 10.08 -2.14
CA GLU A 163 -0.79 11.26 -2.97
C GLU A 163 -0.91 10.90 -4.46
N GLY A 164 -0.58 9.66 -4.83
CA GLY A 164 -0.59 9.18 -6.21
C GLY A 164 0.71 9.47 -6.98
N ASP A 165 1.77 9.86 -6.29
CA ASP A 165 3.07 10.19 -6.85
C ASP A 165 4.01 8.98 -6.86
N LEU A 166 4.91 8.93 -7.84
CA LEU A 166 5.89 7.86 -7.96
C LEU A 166 7.12 8.15 -7.11
N VAL A 167 7.31 7.39 -6.05
CA VAL A 167 8.51 7.41 -5.21
C VAL A 167 9.50 6.36 -5.71
N THR A 168 10.76 6.73 -5.88
CA THR A 168 11.81 5.89 -6.49
C THR A 168 13.03 5.72 -5.56
N PRO A 169 12.91 4.97 -4.44
CA PRO A 169 14.00 4.88 -3.45
C PRO A 169 15.29 4.25 -4.00
N SER A 170 15.17 3.42 -5.04
CA SER A 170 16.32 2.84 -5.75
C SER A 170 17.16 3.86 -6.54
N LEU A 171 16.63 5.06 -6.78
CA LEU A 171 17.40 6.18 -7.33
C LEU A 171 18.16 6.90 -6.20
N THR A 172 19.11 6.21 -5.57
CA THR A 172 19.93 6.79 -4.50
C THR A 172 21.00 7.75 -5.07
N ARG A 173 21.46 8.67 -4.22
CA ARG A 173 22.50 9.65 -4.57
C ARG A 173 23.85 8.97 -4.85
N GLU A 174 24.18 7.90 -4.14
CA GLU A 174 25.48 7.21 -4.25
C GLU A 174 25.66 6.46 -5.58
N ILE A 175 24.59 5.95 -6.18
CA ILE A 175 24.68 5.07 -7.37
C ILE A 175 24.70 5.87 -8.68
N TYR A 176 24.06 7.04 -8.72
CA TYR A 176 23.79 7.74 -9.98
C TYR A 176 24.54 9.06 -10.17
N TRP A 177 25.15 9.67 -9.15
CA TRP A 177 25.83 10.97 -9.28
C TRP A 177 27.17 10.93 -10.04
N GLU A 178 27.89 9.80 -10.05
CA GLU A 178 29.10 9.66 -10.90
C GLU A 178 28.75 9.72 -12.39
N LYS A 179 27.55 9.26 -12.77
CA LYS A 179 27.07 9.18 -14.16
C LYS A 179 26.08 10.29 -14.54
N CYS A 180 25.44 10.95 -13.56
CA CYS A 180 24.40 11.98 -13.75
C CYS A 180 24.76 13.27 -12.99
N LYS A 181 24.71 14.43 -13.64
CA LYS A 181 25.17 15.72 -13.07
C LYS A 181 24.03 16.70 -12.74
N VAL A 182 22.85 16.21 -12.35
CA VAL A 182 21.65 17.04 -12.10
C VAL A 182 21.48 17.33 -10.59
N PRO A 183 21.57 18.61 -10.14
CA PRO A 183 21.50 19.03 -8.72
C PRO A 183 20.25 18.57 -7.95
N ASP A 184 19.10 18.53 -8.64
CA ASP A 184 17.78 18.33 -8.01
C ASP A 184 17.10 17.07 -8.53
N LYS A 185 17.77 15.92 -8.46
CA LYS A 185 17.11 14.65 -8.81
C LYS A 185 16.05 14.32 -7.75
N ASN A 186 14.79 14.55 -8.12
CA ASN A 186 13.67 14.18 -7.28
C ASN A 186 13.57 12.66 -7.17
N ILE A 187 13.46 12.18 -5.93
CA ILE A 187 13.11 10.79 -5.63
C ILE A 187 11.60 10.59 -5.82
N ILE A 188 10.83 11.67 -5.79
CA ILE A 188 9.37 11.69 -5.93
C ILE A 188 9.00 12.41 -7.23
N PHE A 189 8.33 11.69 -8.13
CA PHE A 189 7.80 12.24 -9.37
C PHE A 189 6.30 12.45 -9.21
N LEU A 190 5.91 13.73 -9.13
CA LEU A 190 4.51 14.11 -8.96
C LEU A 190 3.68 13.59 -10.12
N ARG A 191 2.45 13.15 -9.85
CA ARG A 191 1.55 12.58 -10.85
C ARG A 191 1.32 13.51 -12.06
N LYS A 192 1.23 14.81 -11.80
CA LYS A 192 1.09 15.86 -12.85
C LYS A 192 2.30 15.95 -13.79
N ASP A 193 3.46 15.44 -13.37
CA ASP A 193 4.72 15.50 -14.11
C ASP A 193 5.04 14.19 -14.84
N TRP A 194 4.12 13.21 -14.81
CA TRP A 194 4.27 11.94 -15.53
C TRP A 194 4.22 12.17 -17.04
N ARG A 195 5.39 12.11 -17.67
CA ARG A 195 5.59 12.40 -19.11
C ARG A 195 6.45 11.34 -19.77
N GLY A 196 6.46 11.37 -21.11
CA GLY A 196 7.25 10.44 -21.91
C GLY A 196 6.83 8.99 -21.72
N ILE A 197 7.71 8.07 -22.12
CA ILE A 197 7.43 6.63 -22.16
C ILE A 197 7.26 6.00 -20.77
N TRP A 198 7.94 6.48 -19.74
CA TRP A 198 7.78 5.96 -18.38
C TRP A 198 6.43 6.38 -17.78
N GLY A 199 6.02 7.65 -17.98
CA GLY A 199 4.73 8.14 -17.52
C GLY A 199 3.58 7.47 -18.27
N LYS A 200 3.72 7.32 -19.60
CA LYS A 200 2.74 6.60 -20.44
C LYS A 200 2.53 5.15 -19.96
N SER A 201 3.59 4.46 -19.56
CA SER A 201 3.49 3.09 -19.05
C SER A 201 2.61 3.00 -17.78
N LEU A 202 2.69 4.01 -16.90
CA LEU A 202 1.84 4.09 -15.71
C LEU A 202 0.40 4.50 -16.05
N LEU A 203 0.23 5.49 -16.91
CA LEU A 203 -1.10 6.00 -17.29
C LEU A 203 -1.91 4.96 -18.07
N ASP A 204 -1.27 4.30 -19.03
CA ASP A 204 -1.90 3.28 -19.88
C ASP A 204 -1.96 1.91 -19.18
N LYS A 205 -1.29 1.75 -18.03
CA LYS A 205 -1.15 0.48 -17.30
C LYS A 205 -0.57 -0.64 -18.16
N THR A 206 0.34 -0.31 -19.07
CA THR A 206 0.95 -1.25 -20.00
C THR A 206 2.47 -1.18 -19.99
N THR A 207 3.10 -2.32 -20.29
CA THR A 207 4.54 -2.39 -20.50
C THR A 207 4.92 -1.74 -21.83
N ILE A 208 5.89 -0.82 -21.78
CA ILE A 208 6.41 -0.11 -22.95
C ILE A 208 7.89 -0.47 -23.14
N ILE A 209 8.23 -0.93 -24.34
CA ILE A 209 9.62 -1.10 -24.80
C ILE A 209 9.88 -0.03 -25.85
N SER A 210 11.01 0.67 -25.74
CA SER A 210 11.38 1.70 -26.70
C SER A 210 12.88 1.71 -26.97
N LYS A 211 13.24 2.05 -28.21
CA LYS A 211 14.62 2.27 -28.64
C LYS A 211 14.87 3.76 -28.76
N GLY A 212 16.04 4.18 -28.32
CA GLY A 212 16.50 5.54 -28.39
C GLY A 212 16.95 5.96 -29.81
N PRO A 213 17.56 7.15 -29.93
CA PRO A 213 17.91 8.04 -28.82
C PRO A 213 16.68 8.74 -28.22
N PHE A 214 16.71 8.95 -26.90
CA PHE A 214 15.72 9.77 -26.20
C PHE A 214 16.29 11.16 -25.92
N ASN A 215 15.44 12.18 -25.97
CA ASN A 215 15.84 13.54 -25.63
C ASN A 215 15.79 13.73 -24.12
N PHE A 216 16.98 13.83 -23.51
CA PHE A 216 17.14 14.19 -22.11
C PHE A 216 17.77 15.58 -21.96
N PRO A 217 17.44 16.32 -20.88
CA PRO A 217 18.15 17.55 -20.55
C PRO A 217 19.66 17.30 -20.37
N LYS A 218 20.48 18.33 -20.60
CA LYS A 218 21.93 18.23 -20.40
C LYS A 218 22.25 17.73 -18.98
N GLY A 219 23.12 16.72 -18.87
CA GLY A 219 23.57 16.13 -17.60
C GLY A 219 22.80 14.89 -17.14
N HIS A 220 21.69 14.54 -17.80
CA HIS A 220 21.01 13.25 -17.61
C HIS A 220 21.75 12.10 -18.31
N ILE A 221 21.55 10.89 -17.80
CA ILE A 221 22.13 9.69 -18.39
C ILE A 221 21.36 9.34 -19.66
N ALA A 222 22.07 9.17 -20.76
CA ALA A 222 21.49 8.76 -22.03
C ALA A 222 21.05 7.29 -21.97
N LEU A 223 19.81 7.04 -22.41
CA LEU A 223 19.30 5.69 -22.61
C LEU A 223 19.35 5.31 -24.10
N SER A 224 19.88 4.13 -24.43
CA SER A 224 19.91 3.56 -25.77
C SER A 224 18.66 2.71 -26.05
N ASN A 225 18.19 1.99 -25.04
CA ASN A 225 16.93 1.25 -25.04
C ASN A 225 16.38 1.19 -23.61
N VAL A 226 15.07 0.96 -23.48
CA VAL A 226 14.39 0.94 -22.19
C VAL A 226 13.14 0.07 -22.24
N MET A 227 12.86 -0.56 -21.11
CA MET A 227 11.62 -1.27 -20.84
C MET A 227 11.02 -0.77 -19.52
N CYS A 228 9.79 -0.27 -19.60
CA CYS A 228 9.01 0.25 -18.48
C CYS A 228 7.87 -0.71 -18.16
N VAL A 229 7.85 -1.28 -16.97
CA VAL A 229 6.82 -2.25 -16.52
C VAL A 229 6.09 -1.69 -15.31
N PRO A 230 4.77 -1.42 -15.41
CA PRO A 230 3.97 -1.01 -14.26
C PRO A 230 3.69 -2.24 -13.37
N ILE A 231 3.65 -2.02 -12.05
CA ILE A 231 3.23 -3.04 -11.09
C ILE A 231 1.76 -2.80 -10.75
N LEU A 232 0.91 -3.78 -11.05
CA LEU A 232 -0.53 -3.68 -10.88
C LEU A 232 -1.01 -4.56 -9.72
N TYR A 233 -1.84 -4.00 -8.84
CA TYR A 233 -2.58 -4.74 -7.81
C TYR A 233 -4.06 -4.39 -7.93
N GLN A 234 -4.92 -5.39 -8.20
CA GLN A 234 -6.37 -5.19 -8.42
C GLN A 234 -6.65 -4.01 -9.39
N ASP A 235 -5.99 -4.03 -10.55
CA ASP A 235 -6.04 -2.98 -11.59
C ASP A 235 -5.47 -1.61 -11.21
N ASN A 236 -4.99 -1.40 -9.99
CA ASN A 236 -4.33 -0.16 -9.58
C ASN A 236 -2.83 -0.22 -9.79
N VAL A 237 -2.25 0.87 -10.28
CA VAL A 237 -0.79 1.00 -10.39
C VAL A 237 -0.24 1.32 -9.01
N ILE A 238 0.56 0.41 -8.47
CA ILE A 238 1.17 0.53 -7.13
C ILE A 238 2.69 0.73 -7.20
N GLY A 239 3.27 0.66 -8.39
CA GLY A 239 4.69 0.93 -8.61
C GLY A 239 5.13 0.73 -10.06
N GLN A 240 6.44 0.81 -10.27
CA GLN A 240 7.07 0.65 -11.59
C GLN A 240 8.47 0.06 -11.46
N ILE A 241 8.81 -0.84 -12.37
CA ILE A 241 10.20 -1.23 -12.63
C ILE A 241 10.58 -0.75 -14.02
N ILE A 242 11.66 0.02 -14.11
CA ILE A 242 12.29 0.42 -15.35
C ILE A 242 13.67 -0.20 -15.42
N VAL A 243 14.01 -0.75 -16.58
CA VAL A 243 15.37 -1.15 -16.93
C VAL A 243 15.75 -0.53 -18.27
N GLY A 244 17.02 -0.16 -18.41
CA GLY A 244 17.54 0.42 -19.65
C GLY A 244 19.00 0.08 -19.89
N ASN A 245 19.45 0.39 -21.11
CA ASN A 245 20.79 0.15 -21.61
C ASN A 245 21.20 -1.32 -21.54
N LYS A 246 20.34 -2.20 -22.05
CA LYS A 246 20.74 -3.57 -22.38
C LYS A 246 21.60 -3.54 -23.65
N ALA A 247 22.67 -4.33 -23.69
CA ALA A 247 23.57 -4.38 -24.85
C ALA A 247 22.85 -4.79 -26.15
N THR A 248 21.78 -5.57 -26.02
CA THR A 248 20.84 -5.92 -27.09
C THR A 248 19.46 -5.29 -26.83
N ASP A 249 18.60 -5.27 -27.83
CA ASP A 249 17.24 -4.78 -27.64
C ASP A 249 16.41 -5.68 -26.72
N TYR A 250 15.55 -5.07 -25.89
CA TYR A 250 14.56 -5.82 -25.13
C TYR A 250 13.57 -6.54 -26.05
N ASN A 251 13.38 -7.83 -25.81
CA ASN A 251 12.52 -8.69 -26.59
C ASN A 251 11.27 -9.14 -25.80
N ASN A 252 10.42 -9.98 -26.41
CA ASN A 252 9.21 -10.48 -25.76
C ASN A 252 9.46 -11.41 -24.57
N ARG A 253 10.65 -12.02 -24.47
CA ARG A 253 11.06 -12.85 -23.32
C ARG A 253 11.39 -11.96 -22.13
N ASP A 254 12.15 -10.88 -22.35
CA ASP A 254 12.45 -9.86 -21.33
C ASP A 254 11.16 -9.25 -20.76
N LYS A 255 10.23 -8.87 -21.65
CA LYS A 255 8.92 -8.34 -21.29
C LYS A 255 8.16 -9.26 -20.36
N ARG A 256 7.96 -10.52 -20.78
CA ARG A 256 7.19 -11.50 -20.01
C ARG A 256 7.84 -11.81 -18.69
N PHE A 257 9.16 -11.93 -18.67
CA PHE A 257 9.91 -12.16 -17.45
C PHE A 257 9.63 -11.04 -16.43
N LEU A 258 9.80 -9.78 -16.83
CA LEU A 258 9.62 -8.67 -15.90
C LEU A 258 8.15 -8.43 -15.52
N GLU A 259 7.21 -8.65 -16.44
CA GLU A 259 5.77 -8.66 -16.14
C GLU A 259 5.40 -9.77 -15.13
N ASN A 260 5.95 -10.98 -15.30
CA ASN A 260 5.75 -12.09 -14.36
C ASN A 260 6.31 -11.75 -12.97
N ILE A 261 7.48 -11.12 -12.90
CA ILE A 261 8.04 -10.64 -11.64
C ILE A 261 7.14 -9.56 -11.03
N ALA A 262 6.74 -8.53 -11.80
CA ALA A 262 5.86 -7.46 -11.34
C ALA A 262 4.53 -8.01 -10.77
N ASN A 263 3.88 -8.93 -11.47
CA ASN A 263 2.65 -9.58 -11.02
C ASN A 263 2.84 -10.39 -9.74
N LYS A 264 3.96 -11.11 -9.60
CA LYS A 264 4.26 -11.94 -8.42
C LYS A 264 4.61 -11.08 -7.20
N ILE A 265 5.32 -9.96 -7.37
CA ILE A 265 5.69 -9.08 -6.25
C ILE A 265 4.57 -8.11 -5.86
N SER A 266 3.64 -7.82 -6.76
CA SER A 266 2.51 -6.91 -6.54
C SER A 266 1.81 -7.08 -5.18
N PRO A 267 1.33 -8.28 -4.79
CA PRO A 267 0.69 -8.47 -3.48
C PRO A 267 1.63 -8.23 -2.29
N ILE A 268 2.92 -8.53 -2.46
CA ILE A 268 3.93 -8.34 -1.41
C ILE A 268 4.25 -6.85 -1.24
N LEU A 269 4.37 -6.13 -2.35
CA LEU A 269 4.57 -4.69 -2.37
C LEU A 269 3.35 -3.98 -1.76
N GLN A 270 2.13 -4.37 -2.15
CA GLN A 270 0.90 -3.79 -1.60
C GLN A 270 0.83 -3.95 -0.07
N ALA A 271 1.03 -5.16 0.44
CA ALA A 271 1.00 -5.42 1.88
C ALA A 271 2.05 -4.60 2.65
N ARG A 272 3.20 -4.34 2.02
CA ARG A 272 4.23 -3.48 2.58
C ARG A 272 3.79 -2.01 2.62
N LEU A 273 3.25 -1.47 1.51
CA LEU A 273 2.80 -0.08 1.45
C LEU A 273 1.72 0.19 2.51
N GLU A 274 0.74 -0.71 2.67
CA GLU A 274 -0.29 -0.61 3.71
C GLU A 274 0.27 -0.65 5.12
N ARG A 275 1.27 -1.51 5.37
CA ARG A 275 1.94 -1.58 6.68
C ARG A 275 2.68 -0.29 6.99
N ASP A 276 3.42 0.24 6.02
CA ASP A 276 4.25 1.43 6.20
C ASP A 276 3.36 2.69 6.37
N GLN A 277 2.21 2.73 5.69
CA GLN A 277 1.17 3.75 5.92
C GLN A 277 0.62 3.69 7.35
N LYS A 278 0.17 2.51 7.81
CA LYS A 278 -0.34 2.33 9.18
C LYS A 278 0.69 2.70 10.24
N GLU A 279 1.96 2.40 10.00
CA GLU A 279 3.05 2.76 10.90
C GLU A 279 3.23 4.28 11.00
N LYS A 280 3.24 4.99 9.86
CA LYS A 280 3.33 6.46 9.83
C LYS A 280 2.16 7.12 10.55
N GLU A 281 0.94 6.63 10.29
CA GLU A 281 -0.28 7.10 10.95
C GLU A 281 -0.20 6.89 12.48
N ARG A 282 0.21 5.69 12.92
CA ARG A 282 0.40 5.39 14.34
C ARG A 282 1.42 6.33 14.99
N GLN A 283 2.53 6.61 14.32
CA GLN A 283 3.57 7.51 14.84
C GLN A 283 3.07 8.97 14.93
N ARG A 284 2.27 9.42 13.96
CA ARG A 284 1.63 10.74 13.99
C ARG A 284 0.70 10.84 15.20
N LEU A 285 -0.24 9.89 15.36
CA LEU A 285 -1.18 9.86 16.48
C LEU A 285 -0.47 9.79 17.84
N ALA A 286 0.61 9.00 17.95
CA ALA A 286 1.40 8.91 19.18
C ALA A 286 2.11 10.22 19.53
N ARG A 287 2.58 10.97 18.52
CA ARG A 287 3.19 12.29 18.73
C ARG A 287 2.17 13.31 19.20
N GLU A 288 1.01 13.39 18.55
CA GLU A 288 -0.08 14.28 18.92
C GLU A 288 -0.59 14.01 20.34
N LEU A 289 -0.74 12.73 20.70
CA LEU A 289 -1.11 12.33 22.06
C LEU A 289 -0.07 12.80 23.09
N LYS A 290 1.22 12.62 22.80
CA LYS A 290 2.31 13.02 23.70
C LYS A 290 2.35 14.53 23.90
N GLU A 291 2.09 15.31 22.86
CA GLU A 291 2.00 16.77 22.94
C GLU A 291 0.81 17.20 23.80
N SER A 292 -0.37 16.63 23.56
CA SER A 292 -1.58 16.85 24.37
C SER A 292 -1.37 16.52 25.86
N MET A 293 -0.68 15.41 26.16
CA MET A 293 -0.35 15.02 27.53
C MET A 293 0.61 16.02 28.21
N ARG A 294 1.64 16.49 27.49
CA ARG A 294 2.60 17.48 28.02
C ARG A 294 1.95 18.82 28.33
N GLU A 295 0.99 19.26 27.51
CA GLU A 295 0.22 20.47 27.81
C GLU A 295 -0.60 20.31 29.09
N ARG A 296 -1.23 19.14 29.30
CA ARG A 296 -1.97 18.84 30.54
C ARG A 296 -1.07 18.78 31.77
N GLU A 297 0.10 18.14 31.67
CA GLU A 297 1.07 18.06 32.77
C GLU A 297 1.56 19.44 33.21
N LYS A 298 1.76 20.39 32.27
CA LYS A 298 2.16 21.77 32.60
C LYS A 298 1.08 22.59 33.32
N ILE A 299 -0.20 22.23 33.13
CA ILE A 299 -1.35 22.94 33.71
C ILE A 299 -1.74 22.37 35.09
N GLN A 300 -1.20 21.21 35.47
CA GLN A 300 -1.59 20.53 36.70
C GLN A 300 -1.11 21.30 37.94
N GLU A 301 -1.99 22.14 38.52
CA GLU A 301 -1.79 22.71 39.85
C GLU A 301 -1.71 21.57 40.88
N GLU A 302 -0.65 21.55 41.69
CA GLU A 302 -0.56 20.61 42.80
C GLU A 302 -1.57 20.99 43.88
N LEU A 303 -2.62 20.17 44.01
CA LEU A 303 -3.59 20.28 45.09
C LEU A 303 -2.98 19.77 46.40
N ASP A 304 -2.98 20.61 47.42
CA ASP A 304 -2.54 20.19 48.75
C ASP A 304 -3.59 19.30 49.44
N TYR A 305 -3.24 18.76 50.61
CA TYR A 305 -4.13 17.86 51.35
C TYR A 305 -5.48 18.51 51.69
N ILE A 306 -5.50 19.81 51.97
CA ILE A 306 -6.71 20.53 52.38
C ILE A 306 -7.61 20.77 51.17
N ASP A 307 -7.04 21.13 50.02
CA ASP A 307 -7.80 21.27 48.78
C ASP A 307 -8.50 19.96 48.41
N LYS A 308 -7.81 18.81 48.55
CA LYS A 308 -8.39 17.48 48.34
C LYS A 308 -9.55 17.16 49.29
N GLN A 309 -9.43 17.54 50.57
CA GLN A 309 -10.52 17.37 51.54
C GLN A 309 -11.72 18.26 51.18
N ILE A 310 -11.51 19.52 50.84
CA ILE A 310 -12.58 20.44 50.39
C ILE A 310 -13.33 19.87 49.18
N LEU A 311 -12.59 19.36 48.19
CA LEU A 311 -13.19 18.73 47.00
C LEU A 311 -14.02 17.48 47.36
N ARG A 312 -13.56 16.64 48.30
CA ARG A 312 -14.31 15.46 48.76
C ARG A 312 -15.65 15.87 49.39
N GLU A 313 -15.61 16.80 50.33
CA GLU A 313 -16.80 17.26 51.05
C GLU A 313 -17.83 17.90 50.11
N LEU A 314 -17.37 18.70 49.14
CA LEU A 314 -18.25 19.34 48.15
C LEU A 314 -18.76 18.39 47.06
N ASN A 315 -18.05 17.28 46.80
CA ASN A 315 -18.55 16.23 45.91
C ASN A 315 -19.72 15.47 46.53
N GLU A 316 -19.74 15.31 47.85
CA GLU A 316 -20.88 14.74 48.58
C GLU A 316 -22.06 15.72 48.68
N ASP A 317 -21.79 16.98 49.06
CA ASP A 317 -22.79 18.03 49.14
C ASP A 317 -22.24 19.38 48.66
N GLY A 318 -22.55 19.73 47.41
CA GLY A 318 -22.14 21.01 46.82
C GLY A 318 -22.74 22.25 47.50
N LYS A 319 -23.75 22.09 48.38
CA LYS A 319 -24.36 23.16 49.18
C LYS A 319 -23.87 23.17 50.62
N LYS A 320 -22.86 22.35 50.96
CA LYS A 320 -22.36 22.23 52.32
C LYS A 320 -21.94 23.60 52.86
N GLY A 321 -22.55 23.99 53.98
CA GLY A 321 -22.21 25.24 54.66
C GLY A 321 -20.80 25.18 55.24
N LEU A 322 -20.07 26.31 55.22
CA LEU A 322 -18.67 26.41 55.66
C LEU A 322 -18.42 25.90 57.09
N GLN A 323 -19.44 25.98 57.96
CA GLN A 323 -19.40 25.54 59.36
C GLN A 323 -19.41 24.01 59.53
N LYS A 324 -19.81 23.27 58.49
CA LYS A 324 -19.95 21.80 58.51
C LYS A 324 -18.74 21.09 57.92
N PHE A 325 -17.70 21.81 57.53
CA PHE A 325 -16.48 21.21 56.98
C PHE A 325 -15.65 20.63 58.13
N GLU A 326 -15.46 19.32 58.10
CA GLU A 326 -14.59 18.60 59.05
C GLU A 326 -13.26 18.30 58.34
N LEU A 327 -12.29 19.20 58.48
CA LEU A 327 -10.96 19.06 57.89
C LEU A 327 -10.00 18.43 58.91
N ALA A 328 -9.32 17.35 58.53
CA ALA A 328 -8.54 16.49 59.43
C ALA A 328 -7.15 17.01 59.86
N THR A 329 -6.98 18.32 60.10
CA THR A 329 -5.68 18.88 60.51
C THR A 329 -5.70 19.48 61.93
N SER A 330 -4.59 19.34 62.64
CA SER A 330 -4.34 19.77 64.02
C SER A 330 -4.46 21.27 64.30
N ASN A 331 -4.61 22.10 63.27
CA ASN A 331 -5.09 23.48 63.35
C ASN A 331 -6.41 23.58 62.60
N VAL A 332 -7.48 23.92 63.31
CA VAL A 332 -8.80 24.20 62.73
C VAL A 332 -8.65 25.40 61.78
N MET A 333 -8.73 25.16 60.48
CA MET A 333 -8.72 26.23 59.49
C MET A 333 -9.95 27.11 59.67
N SER A 334 -9.80 28.44 59.62
CA SER A 334 -10.94 29.35 59.75
C SER A 334 -11.92 29.22 58.57
N HIS A 335 -13.20 29.54 58.80
CA HIS A 335 -14.21 29.60 57.72
C HIS A 335 -13.79 30.51 56.56
N THR A 336 -13.08 31.60 56.86
CA THR A 336 -12.52 32.51 55.86
C THR A 336 -11.43 31.84 55.02
N GLY A 337 -10.60 30.98 55.64
CA GLY A 337 -9.58 30.18 54.95
C GLY A 337 -10.19 29.17 53.98
N ILE A 338 -11.23 28.45 54.41
CA ILE A 338 -11.96 27.48 53.57
C ILE A 338 -12.62 28.21 52.39
N LYS A 339 -13.29 29.35 52.65
CA LYS A 339 -13.93 30.17 51.60
C LYS A 339 -12.93 30.64 50.54
N ASN A 340 -11.74 31.08 50.96
CA ASN A 340 -10.71 31.56 50.04
C ASN A 340 -10.14 30.42 49.18
N ARG A 341 -9.99 29.21 49.74
CA ARG A 341 -9.57 28.03 48.98
C ARG A 341 -10.63 27.58 47.98
N ILE A 342 -11.90 27.51 48.37
CA ILE A 342 -13.01 27.22 47.45
C ILE A 342 -13.01 28.24 46.29
N LYS A 343 -12.86 29.52 46.61
CA LYS A 343 -12.77 30.58 45.59
C LYS A 343 -11.58 30.35 44.65
N LYS A 344 -10.38 30.06 45.18
CA LYS A 344 -9.20 29.78 44.36
C LYS A 344 -9.43 28.58 43.43
N LEU A 345 -9.98 27.48 43.95
CA LEU A 345 -10.29 26.28 43.15
C LEU A 345 -11.32 26.56 42.05
N THR A 346 -12.28 27.44 42.30
CA THR A 346 -13.25 27.87 41.28
C THR A 346 -12.63 28.82 40.26
N ASP A 347 -11.84 29.81 40.71
CA ASP A 347 -11.15 30.76 39.85
C ASP A 347 -10.12 30.07 38.93
N SER A 348 -9.48 28.98 39.40
CA SER A 348 -8.57 28.13 38.59
C SER A 348 -9.28 27.03 37.78
N ASN A 349 -10.62 27.04 37.73
CA ASN A 349 -11.46 26.05 37.04
C ASN A 349 -11.27 24.58 37.48
N ILE A 350 -10.70 24.34 38.66
CA ILE A 350 -10.58 23.00 39.25
C ILE A 350 -11.91 22.55 39.86
N LEU A 351 -12.68 23.48 40.43
CA LEU A 351 -13.96 23.23 41.08
C LEU A 351 -15.09 24.04 40.46
N LYS A 352 -16.10 23.34 39.94
CA LYS A 352 -17.39 23.93 39.55
C LYS A 352 -18.50 23.35 40.43
N ILE A 353 -19.15 24.18 41.22
CA ILE A 353 -20.34 23.80 42.00
C ILE A 353 -21.58 24.03 41.15
N GLN A 354 -22.32 22.97 40.83
CA GLN A 354 -23.55 23.03 40.04
C GLN A 354 -24.52 21.92 40.43
N GLY A 355 -25.79 22.07 40.04
CA GLY A 355 -26.78 21.01 40.16
C GLY A 355 -26.59 19.97 39.05
N ASN A 356 -26.68 18.68 39.41
CA ASN A 356 -26.71 17.58 38.45
C ASN A 356 -28.13 17.03 38.33
N VAL A 357 -28.47 16.54 37.14
CA VAL A 357 -29.82 16.10 36.78
C VAL A 357 -29.84 14.59 36.62
N ASN A 358 -30.85 13.93 37.19
CA ASN A 358 -31.08 12.50 37.02
C ASN A 358 -31.74 12.24 35.65
N VAL A 359 -30.92 11.86 34.68
CA VAL A 359 -31.37 11.66 33.29
C VAL A 359 -32.30 10.46 33.15
N LYS A 360 -32.12 9.43 33.99
CA LYS A 360 -32.94 8.22 34.01
C LYS A 360 -34.36 8.53 34.49
N LYS A 361 -34.51 9.26 35.59
CA LYS A 361 -35.83 9.69 36.13
C LYS A 361 -36.58 10.63 35.19
N LEU A 362 -35.86 11.39 34.38
CA LEU A 362 -36.45 12.28 33.36
C LEU A 362 -36.68 11.59 32.01
N ASN A 363 -36.47 10.27 31.93
CA ASN A 363 -36.66 9.46 30.72
C ASN A 363 -35.86 9.95 29.51
N TYR A 364 -34.65 10.46 29.75
CA TYR A 364 -33.71 10.77 28.67
C TYR A 364 -32.98 9.51 28.20
N ARG A 365 -32.85 9.38 26.89
CA ARG A 365 -32.05 8.38 26.18
C ARG A 365 -30.73 8.98 25.76
N LEU A 366 -29.74 8.11 25.61
CA LEU A 366 -28.39 8.48 25.22
C LEU A 366 -28.02 7.82 23.90
N ALA A 367 -27.19 8.51 23.14
CA ALA A 367 -26.50 7.93 22.02
C ALA A 367 -25.07 8.44 21.95
N PHE A 368 -24.23 7.66 21.30
CA PHE A 368 -22.84 7.97 21.07
C PHE A 368 -22.62 8.07 19.58
N LEU A 369 -22.10 9.21 19.13
CA LEU A 369 -21.76 9.42 17.73
C LEU A 369 -20.25 9.44 17.59
N LEU A 370 -19.74 8.51 16.79
CA LEU A 370 -18.34 8.42 16.40
C LEU A 370 -18.17 9.08 15.03
N LEU A 371 -17.17 9.94 14.88
CA LEU A 371 -16.86 10.63 13.62
C LEU A 371 -15.41 10.39 13.19
N GLU A 372 -15.25 10.04 11.92
CA GLU A 372 -13.99 9.96 11.20
C GLU A 372 -13.94 11.14 10.23
N LEU A 373 -12.94 12.02 10.39
CA LEU A 373 -12.72 13.18 9.54
C LEU A 373 -11.74 12.81 8.42
N ARG A 374 -11.90 13.39 7.23
CA ARG A 374 -10.98 13.20 6.10
C ARG A 374 -9.62 13.86 6.35
N ARG A 375 -9.64 14.96 7.12
CA ARG A 375 -8.47 15.76 7.48
C ARG A 375 -8.53 16.06 8.96
N PHE A 376 -7.40 15.92 9.62
CA PHE A 376 -7.30 16.14 11.06
C PHE A 376 -7.39 17.64 11.40
N GLU A 377 -6.96 18.51 10.48
CA GLU A 377 -6.92 19.96 10.67
C GLU A 377 -8.33 20.55 10.90
N ASP A 378 -9.37 19.87 10.41
CA ASP A 378 -10.77 20.27 10.57
C ASP A 378 -11.32 19.92 11.97
N LEU A 379 -10.62 19.13 12.79
CA LEU A 379 -11.07 18.66 14.10
C LEU A 379 -11.57 19.81 15.01
N LYS A 380 -10.85 20.94 15.02
CA LYS A 380 -11.18 22.09 15.87
C LYS A 380 -12.55 22.69 15.53
N LYS A 381 -12.90 22.78 14.24
CA LYS A 381 -14.21 23.23 13.74
C LYS A 381 -15.35 22.39 14.35
N PHE A 382 -15.19 21.07 14.36
CA PHE A 382 -16.19 20.16 14.91
C PHE A 382 -16.29 20.27 16.43
N ILE A 383 -15.17 20.37 17.15
CA ILE A 383 -15.18 20.56 18.61
C ILE A 383 -15.89 21.87 18.99
N ASP A 384 -15.56 22.97 18.33
CA ASP A 384 -16.15 24.29 18.60
C ASP A 384 -17.66 24.32 18.32
N TYR A 385 -18.13 23.53 17.34
CA TYR A 385 -19.55 23.37 17.05
C TYR A 385 -20.26 22.57 18.15
N TYR A 386 -19.76 21.38 18.49
CA TYR A 386 -20.45 20.46 19.40
C TYR A 386 -20.40 20.89 20.87
N THR A 387 -19.33 21.56 21.30
CA THR A 387 -19.20 22.07 22.68
C THR A 387 -20.25 23.12 23.03
N LYS A 388 -20.84 23.78 22.04
CA LYS A 388 -21.92 24.76 22.21
C LYS A 388 -23.32 24.14 22.19
N CYS A 389 -23.45 22.87 21.79
CA CYS A 389 -24.75 22.21 21.65
C CYS A 389 -25.24 21.65 22.99
N LYS A 390 -26.40 22.12 23.48
CA LYS A 390 -27.00 21.64 24.75
C LYS A 390 -27.30 20.14 24.78
N ARG A 391 -27.55 19.52 23.62
CA ARG A 391 -27.83 18.07 23.51
C ARG A 391 -26.57 17.23 23.57
N VAL A 392 -25.39 17.84 23.39
CA VAL A 392 -24.11 17.16 23.49
C VAL A 392 -23.59 17.34 24.92
N PHE A 393 -23.54 16.25 25.69
CA PHE A 393 -23.13 16.30 27.09
C PHE A 393 -21.65 15.96 27.29
N PHE A 394 -20.99 15.39 26.27
CA PHE A 394 -19.53 15.29 26.23
C PHE A 394 -19.01 15.23 24.80
N VAL A 395 -17.77 15.70 24.63
CA VAL A 395 -16.98 15.61 23.39
C VAL A 395 -15.63 15.05 23.78
N LEU A 396 -15.21 13.96 23.15
CA LEU A 396 -13.93 13.32 23.41
C LEU A 396 -13.17 13.14 22.09
N CYS A 397 -11.94 13.65 22.02
CA CYS A 397 -10.99 13.27 20.98
C CYS A 397 -10.45 11.87 21.33
N VAL A 398 -10.54 10.94 20.38
CA VAL A 398 -10.13 9.55 20.59
C VAL A 398 -9.02 9.18 19.62
N ALA A 399 -8.11 8.32 20.07
CA ALA A 399 -7.08 7.73 19.21
C ALA A 399 -7.61 6.43 18.61
N GLY A 400 -7.41 6.23 17.31
CA GLY A 400 -7.84 5.03 16.59
C GLY A 400 -8.59 5.36 15.31
N LYS A 401 -9.54 4.51 14.93
CA LYS A 401 -10.30 4.61 13.67
C LYS A 401 -11.15 5.90 13.56
N TYR A 402 -11.65 6.39 14.69
CA TYR A 402 -12.44 7.61 14.75
C TYR A 402 -11.62 8.72 15.39
N HIS A 403 -11.96 9.96 15.09
CA HIS A 403 -11.28 11.15 15.63
C HIS A 403 -12.08 11.76 16.78
N LEU A 404 -13.42 11.68 16.73
CA LEU A 404 -14.32 12.20 17.76
C LEU A 404 -15.32 11.14 18.24
N LEU A 405 -15.59 11.19 19.55
CA LEU A 405 -16.71 10.53 20.21
C LEU A 405 -17.56 11.59 20.91
N LEU A 406 -18.85 11.63 20.58
CA LEU A 406 -19.82 12.59 21.10
C LEU A 406 -20.89 11.85 21.90
N GLY A 407 -21.24 12.38 23.07
CA GLY A 407 -22.41 11.92 23.81
C GLY A 407 -23.60 12.82 23.59
N ILE A 408 -24.71 12.23 23.14
CA ILE A 408 -25.95 12.91 22.81
C ILE A 408 -27.04 12.48 23.78
N VAL A 409 -27.86 13.42 24.24
CA VAL A 409 -29.01 13.18 25.12
C VAL A 409 -30.32 13.72 24.52
N ALA A 410 -31.40 12.91 24.56
CA ALA A 410 -32.74 13.32 24.12
C ALA A 410 -33.86 12.46 24.72
N LYS A 411 -35.12 12.92 24.71
CA LYS A 411 -36.26 12.19 25.29
C LYS A 411 -36.68 10.92 24.53
N SER A 412 -36.28 10.79 23.26
CA SER A 412 -36.60 9.62 22.44
C SER A 412 -35.51 9.36 21.40
N PHE A 413 -35.45 8.13 20.89
CA PHE A 413 -34.52 7.77 19.80
C PHE A 413 -34.83 8.51 18.51
N GLU A 414 -36.10 8.84 18.26
CA GLU A 414 -36.50 9.64 17.11
C GLU A 414 -35.88 11.03 17.14
N ILE A 415 -35.85 11.68 18.30
CA ILE A 415 -35.21 12.99 18.46
C ILE A 415 -33.69 12.90 18.26
N ILE A 416 -33.05 11.80 18.72
CA ILE A 416 -31.63 11.55 18.46
C ILE A 416 -31.37 11.40 16.96
N ASN A 417 -32.15 10.59 16.27
CA ASN A 417 -32.05 10.42 14.82
C ASN A 417 -32.22 11.75 14.09
N ASN A 418 -33.20 12.55 14.49
CA ASN A 418 -33.43 13.88 13.90
C ASN A 418 -32.24 14.81 14.14
N PHE A 419 -31.67 14.79 15.35
CA PHE A 419 -30.45 15.53 15.63
C PHE A 419 -29.30 15.10 14.71
N VAL A 420 -29.07 13.80 14.55
CA VAL A 420 -28.01 13.27 13.70
C VAL A 420 -28.22 13.67 12.23
N SER A 421 -29.42 13.48 11.70
CA SER A 421 -29.72 13.75 10.29
C SER A 421 -29.69 15.23 9.91
N PHE A 422 -30.15 16.11 10.80
CA PHE A 422 -30.42 17.51 10.43
C PHE A 422 -29.66 18.56 11.25
N CYS A 423 -29.20 18.23 12.45
CA CYS A 423 -28.51 19.16 13.34
C CYS A 423 -27.01 18.84 13.51
N CYS A 424 -26.56 17.68 13.06
CA CYS A 424 -25.19 17.23 13.18
C CYS A 424 -24.40 17.50 11.90
N LEU A 425 -23.09 17.75 12.03
CA LEU A 425 -22.16 17.91 10.92
C LEU A 425 -21.83 16.57 10.22
N ILE A 426 -22.63 15.52 10.43
CA ILE A 426 -22.38 14.17 9.90
C ILE A 426 -22.35 14.12 8.35
N ASN A 427 -23.08 15.03 7.71
CA ASN A 427 -23.14 15.18 6.25
C ASN A 427 -22.19 16.27 5.72
N ASP A 428 -21.34 16.83 6.57
CA ASP A 428 -20.28 17.77 6.15
C ASP A 428 -19.28 17.01 5.26
N GLU A 429 -18.78 17.66 4.21
CA GLU A 429 -17.86 17.05 3.25
C GLU A 429 -16.56 16.57 3.91
N ASP A 430 -16.18 17.19 5.04
CA ASP A 430 -15.00 16.85 5.82
C ASP A 430 -15.17 15.54 6.62
N VAL A 431 -16.38 14.97 6.70
CA VAL A 431 -16.63 13.68 7.35
C VAL A 431 -16.41 12.53 6.36
N ALA A 432 -15.50 11.63 6.71
CA ALA A 432 -15.21 10.40 5.97
C ALA A 432 -16.21 9.29 6.34
N LYS A 433 -16.46 9.14 7.65
CA LYS A 433 -17.35 8.11 8.19
C LYS A 433 -17.97 8.55 9.51
N SER A 434 -19.14 8.00 9.80
CA SER A 434 -19.82 8.19 11.06
C SER A 434 -20.50 6.90 11.54
N GLU A 435 -20.56 6.69 12.85
CA GLU A 435 -21.24 5.56 13.46
C GLU A 435 -22.04 6.01 14.68
N LEU A 436 -23.34 5.69 14.70
CA LEU A 436 -24.25 6.02 15.79
C LEU A 436 -24.56 4.77 16.62
N ILE A 437 -24.31 4.86 17.92
CA ILE A 437 -24.55 3.79 18.89
C ILE A 437 -25.62 4.25 19.87
N PHE A 438 -26.73 3.52 19.95
CA PHE A 438 -27.78 3.81 20.93
C PHE A 438 -27.47 3.15 22.27
N GLY A 439 -27.50 3.96 23.33
CA GLY A 439 -27.47 3.43 24.69
C GLY A 439 -28.83 2.84 25.04
N SER A 440 -28.86 1.59 25.49
CA SER A 440 -30.08 0.95 25.99
C SER A 440 -30.49 1.53 27.35
N ASN A 441 -29.60 1.45 28.34
CA ASN A 441 -29.75 2.04 29.67
C ASN A 441 -28.41 2.63 30.14
N LEU A 442 -28.45 3.80 30.78
CA LEU A 442 -27.30 4.34 31.50
C LEU A 442 -27.30 3.77 32.92
N GLU A 443 -26.37 2.87 33.21
CA GLU A 443 -26.20 2.34 34.58
C GLU A 443 -25.38 3.29 35.45
N LEU A 444 -24.34 3.92 34.90
CA LEU A 444 -23.52 4.93 35.57
C LEU A 444 -22.98 5.97 34.57
N PRO A 445 -22.90 7.27 34.94
CA PRO A 445 -23.37 7.87 36.20
C PRO A 445 -24.89 8.14 36.19
N GLU A 446 -25.56 8.09 37.35
CA GLU A 446 -27.01 8.35 37.44
C GLU A 446 -27.37 9.84 37.22
N TYR A 447 -26.48 10.74 37.65
CA TYR A 447 -26.65 12.19 37.58
C TYR A 447 -25.64 12.79 36.61
N LEU A 448 -26.10 13.62 35.67
CA LEU A 448 -25.25 14.31 34.71
C LEU A 448 -25.33 15.84 34.87
N PRO A 449 -24.23 16.57 34.63
CA PRO A 449 -24.19 18.03 34.68
C PRO A 449 -24.80 18.67 33.42
N ILE A 450 -26.01 18.26 33.06
CA ILE A 450 -26.71 18.77 31.88
C ILE A 450 -27.73 19.84 32.27
N ASN A 451 -27.75 20.94 31.52
CA ASN A 451 -28.82 21.92 31.60
C ASN A 451 -29.53 22.01 30.24
N LEU A 452 -30.57 21.20 30.10
CA LEU A 452 -31.47 21.31 28.95
C LEU A 452 -32.46 22.46 29.16
N PHE A 453 -32.81 22.75 30.42
CA PHE A 453 -33.87 23.64 30.92
C PHE A 453 -33.57 25.14 30.82
N GLY A 454 -33.72 25.73 29.64
CA GLY A 454 -33.59 27.18 29.50
C GLY A 454 -34.27 27.75 28.26
N ASN A 455 -34.78 28.97 28.39
CA ASN A 455 -35.33 29.76 27.27
C ASN A 455 -34.37 29.77 26.07
N LYS A 456 -34.93 29.88 24.84
CA LYS A 456 -34.15 30.13 23.60
C LYS A 456 -33.11 31.22 23.89
N THR A 457 -31.87 30.79 24.06
CA THR A 457 -30.75 31.69 24.32
C THR A 457 -30.42 32.35 23.00
N ARG A 458 -30.26 33.67 23.00
CA ARG A 458 -29.76 34.42 21.83
C ARG A 458 -28.32 34.02 21.46
N ASP A 459 -27.65 33.20 22.29
CA ASP A 459 -26.22 32.93 22.24
C ASP A 459 -25.82 31.64 21.49
N PHE A 460 -26.77 30.82 21.01
CA PHE A 460 -26.44 29.69 20.14
C PHE A 460 -27.24 29.75 18.84
N ASN A 461 -26.66 30.39 17.83
CA ASN A 461 -27.06 30.23 16.44
C ASN A 461 -26.30 29.02 15.89
N CYS A 462 -26.96 27.86 15.75
CA CYS A 462 -26.34 26.70 15.10
C CYS A 462 -26.16 26.89 13.59
N GLU A 463 -26.53 28.06 13.06
CA GLU A 463 -26.50 28.47 11.64
C GLU A 463 -27.35 27.59 10.71
N ARG A 464 -27.96 26.53 11.23
CA ARG A 464 -28.90 25.69 10.52
C ARG A 464 -30.29 26.30 10.54
N ILE A 465 -30.88 26.41 9.36
CA ILE A 465 -32.22 26.94 9.19
C ILE A 465 -33.23 25.89 9.64
N CYS A 466 -33.60 25.89 10.92
CA CYS A 466 -34.64 24.99 11.44
C CYS A 466 -35.96 25.10 10.66
N LYS A 467 -36.24 26.28 10.07
CA LYS A 467 -37.44 26.52 9.26
C LYS A 467 -37.52 25.64 8.02
N ASP A 468 -36.39 25.11 7.53
CA ASP A 468 -36.35 24.27 6.34
C ASP A 468 -36.40 22.77 6.67
N CYS A 469 -36.26 22.40 7.94
CA CYS A 469 -36.36 21.01 8.42
C CYS A 469 -37.83 20.55 8.48
N ASP A 470 -38.15 19.46 7.78
CA ASP A 470 -39.53 18.94 7.70
C ASP A 470 -40.08 18.53 9.08
N TYR A 471 -39.25 18.01 9.98
CA TYR A 471 -39.66 17.70 11.37
C TYR A 471 -39.98 18.93 12.19
N PHE A 472 -39.30 20.05 11.94
CA PHE A 472 -39.63 21.33 12.56
C PHE A 472 -40.96 21.87 12.00
N LYS A 473 -41.15 21.81 10.68
CA LYS A 473 -42.40 22.21 10.00
C LYS A 473 -43.60 21.38 10.48
N GLN A 474 -43.40 20.09 10.74
CA GLN A 474 -44.43 19.16 11.23
C GLN A 474 -44.67 19.27 12.75
N GLY A 475 -43.96 20.14 13.46
CA GLY A 475 -44.11 20.32 14.92
C GLY A 475 -43.50 19.21 15.78
N LEU A 476 -42.99 18.13 15.16
CA LEU A 476 -42.40 16.94 15.80
C LEU A 476 -41.03 17.19 16.44
N CYS A 477 -40.35 18.28 16.07
CA CYS A 477 -39.10 18.68 16.72
C CYS A 477 -39.36 19.32 18.09
N GLU A 478 -38.87 18.72 19.18
CA GLU A 478 -38.90 19.31 20.53
C GLU A 478 -37.89 20.47 20.71
N GLY A 479 -37.13 20.84 19.67
CA GLY A 479 -36.17 21.95 19.67
C GLY A 479 -34.97 21.76 20.60
N CYS A 480 -34.14 22.80 20.79
CA CYS A 480 -33.17 22.88 21.90
C CYS A 480 -33.85 23.43 23.16
N GLU A 481 -35.05 22.91 23.43
CA GLU A 481 -36.17 23.44 24.22
C GLU A 481 -37.04 24.50 23.52
N LYS A 482 -38.29 24.10 23.28
CA LYS A 482 -39.43 24.99 23.06
C LYS A 482 -39.96 25.43 24.43
N ASN A 483 -40.01 26.74 24.66
CA ASN A 483 -41.27 27.33 25.12
C ASN A 483 -41.97 27.80 23.85
#